data_AF-A0A9J7EUF0-F1
#
_entry.id   AF-A0A9J7EUF0-F1
#
_cell.length_a   1.000
_cell.length_b   1.000
_cell.length_c   1.000
_cell.angle_alpha   90.00
_cell.angle_beta   90.00
_cell.angle_gamma   90.00
#
_symmetry.space_group_name_H-M   'P 1'
#
loop_
_entity.id
_entity.type
_entity.pdbx_description
1 polymer ?
#
loop_
_entity_poly.entity_id
_entity_poly.type
_entity_poly.pdbx_seq_one_letter_code
_entity_poly.pdbx_strand_id
1 'polypeptide(L)'
;MLRSRCFINIFSKKCLQVKLLQKRYNNVLVRRNLYQIQSFRLSSVLYQLATKCRFSINSSVKMATSWSMGPGTLEVPLSLFAKNRSRLADKLKSGQVVVLQGGEDISHYDTDIEYVFRQESYFTWVCGVREPGCYFALDVATRKAHLFVRRLPEDYEIWMGKLLSCDDFKNIYAVDEVHYVDELQTVLKSLNPETLLTLCGPNTDSGLTAKEAVFEGIDEFNVDNETLFPIIAELRVLKTPEEIEVLRYVCKVSSDAHKQVMLYAKPGRKEYQCESVFLDHCYRVGGCRHVSYTCICGSGHNGATLHYGHASAPNSKLIHDGDMCLFDMGGNYAGYAADITCSYPANGKFTEDQKLIYEAVLAGRDAVIREAKPGVLWTDMHLAANRAMLEHLKKGGLLQGDIEDMIANGIHGILQPHGLGHLLGLDVHDVGGYLPHCPPRPSGPLARLRTARPLLANMTLTIEPGCYFIPKLLDGAKNNPAQAKFFNWEKLDKFRGFGGVRIEDDVLITESGVENLTFVPRTVAEIEEHMANGANFKSS
;
A
#
# COMPACT_ATOMS: atom_id res chain seq x y z
N MET A 1 5.35 38.06 51.34
CA MET A 1 5.71 38.51 52.71
C MET A 1 6.02 37.25 53.52
N LEU A 2 7.14 37.02 54.21
CA LEU A 2 8.30 37.83 54.58
C LEU A 2 9.36 36.81 55.07
N ARG A 3 10.60 36.95 54.56
CA ARG A 3 11.90 37.02 55.29
C ARG A 3 12.31 35.90 56.28
N SER A 4 13.58 35.56 56.53
CA SER A 4 14.93 35.93 56.04
C SER A 4 15.97 35.15 56.86
N ARG A 5 17.23 35.15 56.37
CA ARG A 5 18.56 34.89 57.03
C ARG A 5 19.12 33.47 56.83
N CYS A 6 20.10 33.26 55.93
CA CYS A 6 21.56 33.55 56.00
C CYS A 6 22.30 32.83 57.14
N PHE A 7 23.33 32.04 56.81
CA PHE A 7 24.73 32.14 57.28
C PHE A 7 25.56 30.98 56.61
N ILE A 8 26.46 31.29 55.66
CA ILE A 8 27.95 31.21 55.74
C ILE A 8 28.57 29.82 55.53
N ASN A 9 29.33 29.64 54.43
CA ASN A 9 30.79 29.35 54.49
C ASN A 9 31.54 29.48 53.14
N ILE A 10 32.34 30.56 53.06
CA ILE A 10 33.76 30.65 52.65
C ILE A 10 34.15 30.37 51.18
N PHE A 11 34.26 31.49 50.46
CA PHE A 11 35.29 31.78 49.46
C PHE A 11 36.68 31.96 50.12
N SER A 12 37.71 31.35 49.55
CA SER A 12 39.10 31.81 49.71
C SER A 12 39.93 31.46 48.47
N LYS A 13 40.40 32.52 47.78
CA LYS A 13 41.65 32.59 47.01
C LYS A 13 41.71 31.84 45.66
N LYS A 14 41.40 32.54 44.57
CA LYS A 14 42.41 33.34 43.81
C LYS A 14 41.83 33.89 42.51
N CYS A 15 41.49 35.17 42.58
CA CYS A 15 41.53 36.07 41.45
C CYS A 15 43.02 36.36 41.15
N LEU A 16 43.60 35.75 40.11
CA LEU A 16 44.81 36.19 39.40
C LEU A 16 45.17 35.16 38.30
N GLN A 17 44.64 35.31 37.08
CA GLN A 17 45.31 34.93 35.80
C GLN A 17 44.44 35.03 34.52
N VAL A 18 43.43 35.91 34.47
CA VAL A 18 42.70 36.19 33.21
C VAL A 18 43.48 37.18 32.30
N LYS A 19 44.82 37.21 32.38
CA LYS A 19 45.68 38.07 31.53
C LYS A 19 46.93 37.36 30.96
N LEU A 20 46.97 36.03 30.93
CA LEU A 20 48.18 35.28 30.51
C LEU A 20 47.94 34.13 29.52
N LEU A 21 46.87 34.17 28.73
CA LEU A 21 46.67 33.24 27.60
C LEU A 21 46.57 33.93 26.23
N GLN A 22 46.82 35.24 26.17
CA GLN A 22 46.92 36.03 24.94
C GLN A 22 48.36 36.12 24.39
N LYS A 23 49.28 35.30 24.93
CA LYS A 23 50.73 35.31 24.60
C LYS A 23 51.27 33.97 24.09
N ARG A 24 50.39 33.05 23.65
CA ARG A 24 50.76 31.74 23.06
C ARG A 24 50.22 31.46 21.65
N TYR A 25 49.64 32.46 20.98
CA TYR A 25 49.24 32.34 19.57
C TYR A 25 50.13 33.12 18.58
N ASN A 26 51.21 33.74 19.06
CA ASN A 26 52.15 34.52 18.23
C ASN A 26 53.46 33.78 17.87
N ASN A 27 53.52 32.45 17.93
CA ASN A 27 54.75 31.70 17.61
C ASN A 27 54.56 30.40 16.81
N VAL A 28 53.45 30.28 16.05
CA VAL A 28 53.32 29.26 14.99
C VAL A 28 53.15 29.94 13.61
N LEU A 29 53.44 31.25 13.55
CA LEU A 29 53.48 32.06 12.33
C LEU A 29 54.92 32.29 11.83
N VAL A 30 55.83 31.36 12.08
CA VAL A 30 57.17 31.35 11.46
C VAL A 30 57.56 29.89 11.31
N ARG A 31 57.62 29.40 10.06
CA ARG A 31 57.93 28.03 9.58
C ARG A 31 56.73 27.25 9.03
N ARG A 32 56.19 27.73 7.91
CA ARG A 32 55.86 26.92 6.71
C ARG A 32 55.52 27.86 5.54
N ASN A 33 56.44 28.81 5.29
CA ASN A 33 56.55 29.57 4.06
C ASN A 33 57.79 29.05 3.32
N LEU A 34 57.63 27.91 2.65
CA LEU A 34 58.53 27.35 1.65
C LEU A 34 57.62 26.41 0.85
N TYR A 35 57.59 26.59 -0.49
CA TYR A 35 56.69 25.97 -1.47
C TYR A 35 55.38 26.71 -1.83
N GLN A 36 55.42 28.04 -1.82
CA GLN A 36 54.51 28.87 -2.63
C GLN A 36 55.30 29.76 -3.61
N ILE A 37 56.19 29.16 -4.43
CA ILE A 37 56.80 29.80 -5.60
C ILE A 37 57.09 28.71 -6.64
N GLN A 38 56.06 28.24 -7.36
CA GLN A 38 56.12 27.59 -8.69
C GLN A 38 54.73 27.03 -9.05
N SER A 39 53.85 27.89 -9.59
CA SER A 39 52.79 27.51 -10.56
C SER A 39 51.92 28.70 -11.02
N PHE A 40 52.25 29.94 -10.63
CA PHE A 40 51.75 31.16 -11.27
C PHE A 40 52.39 31.34 -12.66
N ARG A 41 52.02 30.48 -13.61
CA ARG A 41 52.21 30.63 -15.07
C ARG A 41 51.51 29.46 -15.77
N LEU A 42 50.18 29.39 -15.68
CA LEU A 42 49.36 28.52 -16.55
C LEU A 42 47.86 28.86 -16.58
N SER A 43 47.40 29.97 -15.96
CA SER A 43 45.97 30.31 -15.87
C SER A 43 45.48 31.38 -16.84
N SER A 44 46.28 31.82 -17.83
CA SER A 44 45.88 32.88 -18.77
C SER A 44 45.74 32.46 -20.23
N VAL A 45 45.83 31.14 -20.54
CA VAL A 45 45.71 30.64 -21.93
C VAL A 45 44.48 29.74 -22.15
N LEU A 46 43.77 29.33 -21.09
CA LEU A 46 42.58 28.48 -21.20
C LEU A 46 41.25 29.25 -21.24
N TYR A 47 41.25 30.58 -21.09
CA TYR A 47 40.02 31.39 -21.05
C TYR A 47 39.59 31.97 -22.42
N GLN A 48 40.36 31.73 -23.49
CA GLN A 48 40.07 32.26 -24.84
C GLN A 48 39.74 31.18 -25.90
N LEU A 49 39.55 29.92 -25.50
CA LEU A 49 39.14 28.82 -26.40
C LEU A 49 37.73 28.27 -26.12
N ALA A 50 36.97 28.86 -25.20
CA ALA A 50 35.62 28.41 -24.82
C ALA A 50 34.48 29.28 -25.38
N THR A 51 34.71 30.08 -26.43
CA THR A 51 33.67 30.94 -27.05
C THR A 51 33.53 30.71 -28.55
N LYS A 52 33.50 29.45 -28.98
CA LYS A 52 33.05 29.08 -30.34
C LYS A 52 32.63 27.59 -30.42
N CYS A 53 31.55 27.25 -29.74
CA CYS A 53 30.75 26.08 -30.10
C CYS A 53 29.27 26.48 -29.98
N ARG A 54 28.66 26.81 -31.12
CA ARG A 54 27.20 26.78 -31.25
C ARG A 54 26.79 25.33 -31.05
N PHE A 55 26.37 24.98 -29.84
CA PHE A 55 25.55 23.79 -29.65
C PHE A 55 24.16 24.13 -30.20
N SER A 56 23.90 23.67 -31.43
CA SER A 56 22.54 23.36 -31.83
C SER A 56 22.10 22.21 -30.92
N ILE A 57 21.36 22.55 -29.85
CA ILE A 57 20.60 21.57 -29.10
C ILE A 57 19.38 21.27 -29.97
N ASN A 58 19.52 20.28 -30.86
CA ASN A 58 18.36 19.54 -31.34
C ASN A 58 17.87 18.72 -30.14
N SER A 59 17.09 19.34 -29.25
CA SER A 59 16.33 18.60 -28.25
C SER A 59 15.13 17.98 -28.95
N SER A 60 15.35 16.88 -29.67
CA SER A 60 14.29 15.89 -29.77
C SER A 60 14.06 15.40 -28.34
N VAL A 61 13.07 15.98 -27.67
CA VAL A 61 12.63 15.52 -26.35
C VAL A 61 12.28 14.05 -26.54
N LYS A 62 13.11 13.15 -26.01
CA LYS A 62 12.80 11.72 -26.05
C LYS A 62 11.53 11.55 -25.23
N MET A 63 10.49 10.96 -25.83
CA MET A 63 9.30 10.57 -25.09
C MET A 63 9.72 9.75 -23.86
N ALA A 64 9.09 10.02 -22.73
CA ALA A 64 9.27 9.19 -21.56
C ALA A 64 8.88 7.76 -21.93
N THR A 65 9.69 6.81 -21.50
CA THR A 65 9.42 5.38 -21.72
C THR A 65 8.78 4.74 -20.49
N SER A 66 8.83 5.41 -19.34
CA SER A 66 8.43 4.86 -18.06
C SER A 66 7.94 5.92 -17.07
N TRP A 67 7.02 5.51 -16.21
CA TRP A 67 6.67 6.15 -14.94
C TRP A 67 7.67 5.72 -13.85
N SER A 68 8.22 6.66 -13.07
CA SER A 68 9.17 6.37 -12.00
C SER A 68 9.23 7.51 -10.97
N MET A 69 9.66 7.17 -9.75
CA MET A 69 9.99 8.13 -8.68
C MET A 69 11.49 8.48 -8.62
N GLY A 70 12.29 8.01 -9.60
CA GLY A 70 13.69 8.35 -9.75
C GLY A 70 14.63 7.15 -9.65
N PRO A 71 15.96 7.38 -9.58
CA PRO A 71 16.93 6.30 -9.50
C PRO A 71 16.73 5.42 -8.26
N GLY A 72 16.76 4.10 -8.46
CA GLY A 72 16.62 3.12 -7.38
C GLY A 72 15.17 2.64 -7.14
N THR A 73 14.18 3.27 -7.78
CA THR A 73 12.80 2.79 -7.79
C THR A 73 12.47 2.08 -9.10
N LEU A 74 11.40 1.28 -9.14
CA LEU A 74 10.99 0.58 -10.36
C LEU A 74 10.60 1.58 -11.46
N GLU A 75 11.15 1.40 -12.67
CA GLU A 75 10.69 2.07 -13.88
C GLU A 75 9.50 1.30 -14.47
N VAL A 76 8.29 1.82 -14.28
CA VAL A 76 7.06 1.21 -14.78
C VAL A 76 6.86 1.62 -16.24
N PRO A 77 6.94 0.70 -17.22
CA PRO A 77 6.89 1.10 -18.62
C PRO A 77 5.50 1.65 -18.97
N LEU A 78 5.45 2.76 -19.71
CA LEU A 78 4.17 3.36 -20.13
C LEU A 78 3.35 2.45 -21.06
N SER A 79 4.00 1.44 -21.65
CA SER A 79 3.33 0.37 -22.38
C SER A 79 2.35 -0.44 -21.52
N LEU A 80 2.49 -0.44 -20.19
CA LEU A 80 1.49 -1.01 -19.27
C LEU A 80 0.11 -0.41 -19.56
N PHE A 81 0.02 0.92 -19.49
CA PHE A 81 -1.24 1.65 -19.69
C PHE A 81 -1.73 1.51 -21.13
N ALA A 82 -0.83 1.57 -22.13
CA ALA A 82 -1.20 1.35 -23.52
C ALA A 82 -1.79 -0.05 -23.79
N LYS A 83 -1.22 -1.09 -23.17
CA LYS A 83 -1.76 -2.46 -23.24
C LYS A 83 -3.14 -2.56 -22.59
N ASN A 84 -3.34 -1.91 -21.45
CA ASN A 84 -4.65 -1.85 -20.80
C ASN A 84 -5.71 -1.19 -21.68
N ARG A 85 -5.39 -0.06 -22.32
CA ARG A 85 -6.27 0.57 -23.31
C ARG A 85 -6.59 -0.35 -24.49
N SER A 86 -5.59 -1.06 -25.02
CA SER A 86 -5.81 -2.02 -26.10
C SER A 86 -6.73 -3.16 -25.67
N ARG A 87 -6.51 -3.76 -24.49
CA ARG A 87 -7.36 -4.81 -23.92
C ARG A 87 -8.80 -4.34 -23.72
N LEU A 88 -8.98 -3.07 -23.33
CA LEU A 88 -10.30 -2.46 -23.19
C LEU A 88 -10.97 -2.28 -24.56
N ALA A 89 -10.28 -1.69 -25.54
CA ALA A 89 -10.80 -1.52 -26.90
C ALA A 89 -11.19 -2.87 -27.55
N ASP A 90 -10.43 -3.95 -27.29
CA ASP A 90 -10.73 -5.31 -27.78
C ASP A 90 -12.07 -5.87 -27.28
N LYS A 91 -12.65 -5.30 -26.20
CA LYS A 91 -13.93 -5.71 -25.62
C LYS A 91 -15.11 -4.80 -26.01
N LEU A 92 -14.83 -3.71 -26.73
CA LEU A 92 -15.80 -2.69 -27.08
C LEU A 92 -16.07 -2.68 -28.58
N LYS A 93 -17.11 -1.96 -29.00
CA LYS A 93 -17.56 -1.87 -30.39
C LYS A 93 -17.02 -0.60 -31.05
N SER A 94 -16.69 -0.70 -32.34
CA SER A 94 -16.40 0.47 -33.17
C SER A 94 -17.57 1.48 -33.09
N GLY A 95 -17.25 2.78 -33.11
CA GLY A 95 -18.23 3.86 -32.93
C GLY A 95 -18.43 4.27 -31.46
N GLN A 96 -17.91 3.50 -30.50
CA GLN A 96 -17.92 3.87 -29.08
C GLN A 96 -16.66 4.66 -28.70
N VAL A 97 -16.80 5.65 -27.81
CA VAL A 97 -15.69 6.37 -27.19
C VAL A 97 -15.81 6.24 -25.68
N VAL A 98 -14.80 5.68 -25.02
CA VAL A 98 -14.74 5.65 -23.54
C VAL A 98 -14.38 7.03 -23.05
N VAL A 99 -15.08 7.55 -22.02
CA VAL A 99 -14.77 8.82 -21.38
C VAL A 99 -14.68 8.63 -19.86
N LEU A 100 -13.54 8.98 -19.28
CA LEU A 100 -13.26 8.92 -17.85
C LEU A 100 -12.86 10.29 -17.32
N GLN A 101 -13.29 10.60 -16.09
CA GLN A 101 -12.88 11.77 -15.32
C GLN A 101 -11.88 11.34 -14.26
N GLY A 102 -10.73 12.01 -14.20
CA GLY A 102 -9.74 11.82 -13.15
C GLY A 102 -10.20 12.43 -11.81
N GLY A 103 -9.47 12.10 -10.75
CA GLY A 103 -9.64 12.69 -9.43
C GLY A 103 -9.33 14.18 -9.43
N GLU A 104 -9.87 14.88 -8.43
CA GLU A 104 -9.67 16.30 -8.18
C GLU A 104 -9.00 16.49 -6.81
N ASP A 105 -8.34 17.62 -6.60
CA ASP A 105 -7.79 17.99 -5.29
C ASP A 105 -8.93 18.16 -4.28
N ILE A 106 -8.67 17.76 -3.03
CA ILE A 106 -9.64 17.84 -1.93
C ILE A 106 -9.01 18.58 -0.77
N SER A 107 -9.63 19.70 -0.41
CA SER A 107 -9.26 20.49 0.77
C SER A 107 -9.71 19.84 2.07
N HIS A 108 -9.01 20.17 3.15
CA HIS A 108 -9.43 19.91 4.52
C HIS A 108 -10.61 20.83 4.84
N TYR A 109 -11.82 20.30 4.66
CA TYR A 109 -13.07 21.04 4.88
C TYR A 109 -13.09 22.36 4.07
N ASP A 110 -13.17 23.50 4.75
CA ASP A 110 -13.26 24.85 4.17
C ASP A 110 -11.91 25.60 4.18
N THR A 111 -10.79 24.89 4.40
CA THR A 111 -9.44 25.49 4.43
C THR A 111 -8.71 25.39 3.08
N ASP A 112 -7.54 26.03 3.00
CA ASP A 112 -6.62 25.98 1.85
C ASP A 112 -5.57 24.86 1.93
N ILE A 113 -5.72 23.93 2.88
CA ILE A 113 -4.83 22.78 3.05
C ILE A 113 -5.42 21.59 2.29
N GLU A 114 -4.70 21.07 1.30
CA GLU A 114 -5.11 19.90 0.52
C GLU A 114 -4.56 18.60 1.10
N TYR A 115 -5.34 17.52 0.97
CA TYR A 115 -4.78 16.17 1.10
C TYR A 115 -3.80 15.93 -0.04
N VAL A 116 -2.74 15.15 0.23
CA VAL A 116 -1.83 14.74 -0.86
C VAL A 116 -2.64 13.95 -1.89
N PHE A 117 -2.74 14.51 -3.09
CA PHE A 117 -3.54 13.95 -4.17
C PHE A 117 -3.14 12.51 -4.52
N ARG A 118 -4.14 11.64 -4.69
CA ARG A 118 -4.02 10.30 -5.24
C ARG A 118 -5.07 10.16 -6.34
N GLN A 119 -4.64 9.67 -7.49
CA GLN A 119 -5.50 9.49 -8.66
C GLN A 119 -6.58 8.42 -8.44
N GLU A 120 -7.71 8.56 -9.15
CA GLU A 120 -8.75 7.54 -9.25
C GLU A 120 -8.21 6.27 -9.95
N SER A 121 -8.58 5.09 -9.45
CA SER A 121 -7.95 3.82 -9.83
C SER A 121 -8.26 3.39 -11.26
N TYR A 122 -9.49 3.56 -11.78
CA TYR A 122 -9.79 3.25 -13.19
C TYR A 122 -9.09 4.21 -14.15
N PHE A 123 -8.98 5.49 -13.80
CA PHE A 123 -8.23 6.49 -14.54
C PHE A 123 -6.72 6.17 -14.57
N THR A 124 -6.17 5.79 -13.41
CA THR A 124 -4.78 5.32 -13.30
C THR A 124 -4.55 4.10 -14.19
N TRP A 125 -5.46 3.13 -14.18
CA TRP A 125 -5.34 1.90 -14.97
C TRP A 125 -5.24 2.15 -16.48
N VAL A 126 -5.92 3.17 -17.01
CA VAL A 126 -5.90 3.49 -18.45
C VAL A 126 -4.74 4.38 -18.89
N CYS A 127 -4.21 5.26 -18.01
CA CYS A 127 -3.28 6.30 -18.45
C CYS A 127 -2.14 6.66 -17.49
N GLY A 128 -2.16 6.22 -16.23
CA GLY A 128 -1.06 6.47 -15.28
C GLY A 128 -0.80 7.94 -14.92
N VAL A 129 -1.75 8.83 -15.23
CA VAL A 129 -1.66 10.28 -15.03
C VAL A 129 -1.66 10.65 -13.56
N ARG A 130 -0.75 11.54 -13.16
CA ARG A 130 -0.55 11.97 -11.77
C ARG A 130 -1.24 13.29 -11.44
N GLU A 131 -1.59 14.08 -12.45
CA GLU A 131 -2.17 15.40 -12.26
C GLU A 131 -3.68 15.32 -11.97
N PRO A 132 -4.19 16.18 -11.08
CA PRO A 132 -5.62 16.27 -10.77
C PRO A 132 -6.41 17.01 -11.87
N GLY A 133 -7.72 16.75 -11.91
CA GLY A 133 -8.69 17.44 -12.77
C GLY A 133 -8.50 17.18 -14.26
N CYS A 134 -7.93 16.04 -14.63
CA CYS A 134 -7.79 15.61 -16.03
C CYS A 134 -8.99 14.78 -16.48
N TYR A 135 -9.21 14.68 -17.80
CA TYR A 135 -10.13 13.73 -18.42
C TYR A 135 -9.39 12.87 -19.42
N PHE A 136 -9.97 11.72 -19.75
CA PHE A 136 -9.39 10.77 -20.69
C PHE A 136 -10.47 10.26 -21.64
N ALA A 137 -10.16 10.19 -22.93
CA ALA A 137 -11.00 9.53 -23.92
C ALA A 137 -10.23 8.49 -24.73
N LEU A 138 -10.87 7.35 -25.01
CA LEU A 138 -10.36 6.31 -25.91
C LEU A 138 -11.37 6.09 -27.03
N ASP A 139 -10.99 6.48 -28.25
CA ASP A 139 -11.72 6.12 -29.45
C ASP A 139 -11.49 4.64 -29.76
N VAL A 140 -12.53 3.83 -29.63
CA VAL A 140 -12.43 2.37 -29.81
C VAL A 140 -12.11 2.01 -31.26
N ALA A 141 -12.59 2.78 -32.24
CA ALA A 141 -12.39 2.48 -33.65
C ALA A 141 -10.94 2.67 -34.07
N THR A 142 -10.33 3.79 -33.67
CA THR A 142 -8.94 4.12 -34.03
C THR A 142 -7.92 3.66 -32.98
N ARG A 143 -8.38 3.28 -31.77
CA ARG A 143 -7.58 3.00 -30.57
C ARG A 143 -6.78 4.21 -30.07
N LYS A 144 -7.08 5.42 -30.53
CA LYS A 144 -6.37 6.62 -30.11
C LYS A 144 -6.80 7.05 -28.70
N ALA A 145 -5.79 7.34 -27.89
CA ALA A 145 -5.90 7.87 -26.54
C ALA A 145 -5.78 9.39 -26.54
N HIS A 146 -6.81 10.07 -26.05
CA HIS A 146 -6.87 11.52 -25.89
C HIS A 146 -6.84 11.86 -24.40
N LEU A 147 -5.82 12.60 -23.97
CA LEU A 147 -5.73 13.14 -22.60
C LEU A 147 -6.17 14.60 -22.61
N PHE A 148 -6.95 15.00 -21.61
CA PHE A 148 -7.38 16.37 -21.42
C PHE A 148 -6.81 16.90 -20.11
N VAL A 149 -5.94 17.91 -20.19
CA VAL A 149 -5.28 18.53 -19.04
C VAL A 149 -5.87 19.91 -18.75
N ARG A 150 -5.78 20.36 -17.50
CA ARG A 150 -6.27 21.70 -17.15
C ARG A 150 -5.47 22.79 -17.84
N ARG A 151 -6.14 23.81 -18.38
CA ARG A 151 -5.49 25.05 -18.78
C ARG A 151 -5.21 25.88 -17.53
N LEU A 152 -3.95 25.93 -17.13
CA LEU A 152 -3.54 26.60 -15.90
C LEU A 152 -3.15 28.07 -16.18
N PRO A 153 -3.43 29.00 -15.25
CA PRO A 153 -3.04 30.41 -15.40
C PRO A 153 -1.52 30.59 -15.27
N GLU A 154 -0.99 31.70 -15.79
CA GLU A 154 0.46 32.02 -15.76
C GLU A 154 1.05 31.97 -14.33
N ASP A 155 0.30 32.44 -13.33
CA ASP A 155 0.73 32.43 -11.93
C ASP A 155 1.02 31.02 -11.38
N TYR A 156 0.48 29.96 -11.97
CA TYR A 156 0.79 28.58 -11.58
C TYR A 156 2.30 28.30 -11.63
N GLU A 157 3.01 28.88 -12.61
CA GLU A 157 4.46 28.72 -12.73
C GLU A 157 5.23 29.24 -11.51
N ILE A 158 4.71 30.29 -10.87
CA ILE A 158 5.29 30.90 -9.68
C ILE A 158 5.06 30.03 -8.44
N TRP A 159 3.85 29.50 -8.29
CA TRP A 159 3.41 28.85 -7.04
C TRP A 159 3.60 27.34 -7.03
N MET A 160 3.29 26.67 -8.15
CA MET A 160 3.14 25.22 -8.22
C MET A 160 4.23 24.55 -9.08
N GLY A 161 4.96 25.33 -9.87
CA GLY A 161 6.07 24.89 -10.71
C GLY A 161 5.77 24.97 -12.20
N LYS A 162 6.73 24.53 -13.03
CA LYS A 162 6.73 24.72 -14.48
C LYS A 162 5.35 24.46 -15.13
N LEU A 163 4.89 25.42 -15.92
CA LEU A 163 3.74 25.24 -16.81
C LEU A 163 4.10 24.29 -17.96
N LEU A 164 3.54 23.09 -17.92
CA LEU A 164 3.72 22.08 -18.95
C LEU A 164 2.76 22.33 -20.12
N SER A 165 3.29 22.18 -21.34
CA SER A 165 2.50 22.22 -22.57
C SER A 165 1.81 20.88 -22.84
N CYS A 166 0.82 20.87 -23.74
CA CYS A 166 0.21 19.62 -24.23
C CYS A 166 1.26 18.64 -24.80
N ASP A 167 2.28 19.14 -25.50
CA ASP A 167 3.38 18.32 -26.02
C ASP A 167 4.24 17.73 -24.90
N ASP A 168 4.48 18.47 -23.81
CA ASP A 168 5.17 17.92 -22.63
C ASP A 168 4.39 16.74 -22.04
N PHE A 169 3.08 16.90 -21.83
CA PHE A 169 2.22 15.81 -21.33
C PHE A 169 2.15 14.61 -22.28
N LYS A 170 2.08 14.88 -23.60
CA LYS A 170 2.10 13.83 -24.64
C LYS A 170 3.37 12.99 -24.52
N ASN A 171 4.51 13.65 -24.32
CA ASN A 171 5.79 13.00 -24.12
C ASN A 171 5.89 12.27 -22.77
N ILE A 172 5.28 12.79 -21.70
CA ILE A 172 5.31 12.17 -20.36
C ILE A 172 4.45 10.91 -20.28
N TYR A 173 3.27 10.91 -20.92
CA TYR A 173 2.29 9.83 -20.79
C TYR A 173 2.17 8.92 -22.00
N ALA A 174 2.88 9.22 -23.09
CA ALA A 174 2.87 8.44 -24.32
C ALA A 174 1.44 8.13 -24.81
N VAL A 175 0.59 9.16 -24.78
CA VAL A 175 -0.76 9.16 -25.35
C VAL A 175 -0.75 9.73 -26.76
N ASP A 176 -1.79 9.45 -27.54
CA ASP A 176 -1.82 9.82 -28.96
C ASP A 176 -2.08 11.31 -29.17
N GLU A 177 -2.96 11.91 -28.37
CA GLU A 177 -3.26 13.34 -28.41
C GLU A 177 -3.47 13.92 -27.00
N VAL A 178 -3.13 15.21 -26.84
CA VAL A 178 -3.36 15.96 -25.60
C VAL A 178 -4.05 17.28 -25.92
N HIS A 179 -5.11 17.58 -25.18
CA HIS A 179 -5.96 18.76 -25.32
C HIS A 179 -6.18 19.41 -23.96
N TYR A 180 -6.79 20.59 -23.95
CA TYR A 180 -7.24 21.18 -22.69
C TYR A 180 -8.65 20.70 -22.30
N VAL A 181 -8.94 20.65 -21.01
CA VAL A 181 -10.27 20.27 -20.50
C VAL A 181 -11.38 21.18 -21.03
N ASP A 182 -11.10 22.47 -21.23
CA ASP A 182 -12.05 23.42 -21.83
C ASP A 182 -12.35 23.16 -23.33
N GLU A 183 -11.58 22.29 -23.98
CA GLU A 183 -11.78 21.84 -25.37
C GLU A 183 -12.50 20.47 -25.45
N LEU A 184 -12.77 19.82 -24.31
CA LEU A 184 -13.26 18.44 -24.21
C LEU A 184 -14.49 18.19 -25.11
N GLN A 185 -15.53 19.02 -24.97
CA GLN A 185 -16.77 18.86 -25.73
C GLN A 185 -16.53 18.96 -27.25
N THR A 186 -15.71 19.93 -27.68
CA THR A 186 -15.42 20.14 -29.10
C THR A 186 -14.62 18.99 -29.70
N VAL A 187 -13.63 18.48 -28.97
CA VAL A 187 -12.84 17.31 -29.40
C VAL A 187 -13.74 16.08 -29.49
N LEU A 188 -14.56 15.78 -28.48
CA LEU A 188 -15.47 14.63 -28.51
C LEU A 188 -16.47 14.72 -29.69
N LYS A 189 -17.01 15.91 -30.00
CA LYS A 189 -17.83 16.12 -31.20
C LYS A 189 -17.08 15.80 -32.49
N SER A 190 -15.79 16.16 -32.57
CA SER A 190 -14.96 15.89 -33.76
C SER A 190 -14.65 14.40 -33.96
N LEU A 191 -14.65 13.59 -32.90
CA LEU A 191 -14.52 12.13 -32.98
C LEU A 191 -15.80 11.47 -33.54
N ASN A 192 -16.92 12.20 -33.58
CA ASN A 192 -18.22 11.75 -34.07
C ASN A 192 -18.65 10.37 -33.51
N PRO A 193 -18.69 10.19 -32.17
CA PRO A 193 -19.06 8.91 -31.55
C PRO A 193 -20.54 8.58 -31.79
N GLU A 194 -20.84 7.31 -31.99
CA GLU A 194 -22.21 6.80 -31.90
C GLU A 194 -22.67 6.77 -30.43
N THR A 195 -21.76 6.52 -29.49
CA THR A 195 -22.05 6.45 -28.05
C THR A 195 -20.81 6.79 -27.23
N LEU A 196 -20.98 7.60 -26.20
CA LEU A 196 -19.99 7.76 -25.14
C LEU A 196 -20.22 6.69 -24.06
N LEU A 197 -19.16 5.97 -23.70
CA LEU A 197 -19.17 5.02 -22.59
C LEU A 197 -18.57 5.67 -21.37
N THR A 198 -19.39 5.87 -20.34
CA THR A 198 -18.97 6.44 -19.05
C THR A 198 -18.95 5.37 -17.97
N LEU A 199 -18.21 5.62 -16.89
CA LEU A 199 -18.02 4.65 -15.82
C LEU A 199 -19.08 4.84 -14.72
N CYS A 200 -20.04 3.92 -14.64
CA CYS A 200 -20.98 3.87 -13.52
C CYS A 200 -21.18 2.41 -13.08
N GLY A 201 -20.95 2.13 -11.80
CA GLY A 201 -21.22 0.80 -11.25
C GLY A 201 -20.78 0.63 -9.79
N PRO A 202 -21.38 -0.32 -9.06
CA PRO A 202 -21.19 -0.44 -7.62
C PRO A 202 -19.85 -1.11 -7.27
N ASN A 203 -19.06 -0.50 -6.41
CA ASN A 203 -18.00 -1.20 -5.69
C ASN A 203 -18.64 -2.11 -4.64
N THR A 204 -18.36 -3.41 -4.73
CA THR A 204 -19.04 -4.45 -3.94
C THR A 204 -18.56 -4.54 -2.49
N ASP A 205 -17.54 -3.78 -2.10
CA ASP A 205 -17.00 -3.71 -0.75
C ASP A 205 -17.44 -2.44 -0.01
N SER A 206 -17.40 -1.27 -0.67
CA SER A 206 -17.85 -0.01 -0.08
C SER A 206 -19.35 0.25 -0.24
N GLY A 207 -19.98 -0.36 -1.26
CA GLY A 207 -21.35 -0.07 -1.66
C GLY A 207 -21.52 1.25 -2.42
N LEU A 208 -20.42 1.99 -2.66
CA LEU A 208 -20.44 3.23 -3.43
C LEU A 208 -20.42 2.96 -4.93
N THR A 209 -21.04 3.84 -5.71
CA THR A 209 -20.99 3.81 -7.17
C THR A 209 -19.77 4.57 -7.68
N ALA A 210 -19.05 4.01 -8.66
CA ALA A 210 -17.97 4.71 -9.37
C ALA A 210 -18.48 6.05 -9.93
N LYS A 211 -17.66 7.10 -9.83
CA LYS A 211 -18.03 8.45 -10.29
C LYS A 211 -18.08 8.48 -11.81
N GLU A 212 -19.28 8.71 -12.34
CA GLU A 212 -19.48 8.93 -13.77
C GLU A 212 -18.81 10.24 -14.20
N ALA A 213 -18.22 10.26 -15.40
CA ALA A 213 -17.64 11.46 -15.97
C ALA A 213 -18.74 12.49 -16.27
N VAL A 214 -18.57 13.72 -15.79
CA VAL A 214 -19.52 14.81 -16.02
C VAL A 214 -18.77 16.01 -16.60
N PHE A 215 -19.27 16.59 -17.67
CA PHE A 215 -18.72 17.81 -18.27
C PHE A 215 -19.81 18.61 -18.98
N GLU A 216 -19.53 19.89 -19.24
CA GLU A 216 -20.47 20.77 -19.93
C GLU A 216 -20.79 20.27 -21.34
N GLY A 217 -22.08 20.12 -21.64
CA GLY A 217 -22.56 19.69 -22.95
C GLY A 217 -22.46 18.19 -23.24
N ILE A 218 -22.30 17.36 -22.19
CA ILE A 218 -22.38 15.89 -22.28
C ILE A 218 -23.78 15.40 -22.71
N ASP A 219 -24.82 16.17 -22.41
CA ASP A 219 -26.23 15.92 -22.76
C ASP A 219 -26.52 16.00 -24.26
N GLU A 220 -25.59 16.58 -25.05
CA GLU A 220 -25.65 16.57 -26.51
C GLU A 220 -25.20 15.22 -27.13
N PHE A 221 -24.69 14.29 -26.31
CA PHE A 221 -24.22 12.98 -26.75
C PHE A 221 -25.18 11.87 -26.32
N ASN A 222 -25.17 10.77 -27.06
CA ASN A 222 -25.74 9.52 -26.59
C ASN A 222 -24.76 8.88 -25.58
N VAL A 223 -25.18 8.68 -24.34
CA VAL A 223 -24.34 8.18 -23.24
C VAL A 223 -24.86 6.84 -22.74
N ASP A 224 -23.96 5.87 -22.58
CA ASP A 224 -24.19 4.58 -21.93
C ASP A 224 -23.24 4.45 -20.75
N ASN A 225 -23.81 4.36 -19.55
CA ASN A 225 -23.06 4.26 -18.30
C ASN A 225 -23.09 2.85 -17.68
N GLU A 226 -23.73 1.87 -18.32
CA GLU A 226 -23.88 0.51 -17.80
C GLU A 226 -22.84 -0.46 -18.38
N THR A 227 -22.47 -0.27 -19.66
CA THR A 227 -21.61 -1.23 -20.37
C THR A 227 -20.16 -1.24 -19.87
N LEU A 228 -19.60 -0.06 -19.56
CA LEU A 228 -18.16 0.08 -19.32
C LEU A 228 -17.71 -0.63 -18.04
N PHE A 229 -18.43 -0.41 -16.93
CA PHE A 229 -18.03 -0.86 -15.61
C PHE A 229 -17.73 -2.37 -15.51
N PRO A 230 -18.64 -3.30 -15.90
CA PRO A 230 -18.36 -4.72 -15.76
C PRO A 230 -17.18 -5.18 -16.63
N ILE A 231 -16.94 -4.53 -17.78
CA ILE A 231 -15.84 -4.85 -18.68
C ILE A 231 -14.50 -4.42 -18.08
N ILE A 232 -14.38 -3.14 -17.69
CA ILE A 232 -13.12 -2.59 -17.17
C ILE A 232 -12.77 -3.19 -15.79
N ALA A 233 -13.76 -3.47 -14.95
CA ALA A 233 -13.55 -4.19 -13.69
C ALA A 233 -13.02 -5.61 -13.92
N GLU A 234 -13.58 -6.37 -14.88
CA GLU A 234 -13.10 -7.72 -15.21
C GLU A 234 -11.67 -7.69 -15.76
N LEU A 235 -11.31 -6.68 -16.55
CA LEU A 235 -9.93 -6.52 -17.05
C LEU A 235 -8.93 -6.23 -15.93
N ARG A 236 -9.32 -5.50 -14.88
CA ARG A 236 -8.49 -5.25 -13.69
C ARG A 236 -8.29 -6.49 -12.81
N VAL A 237 -9.23 -7.43 -12.82
CA VAL A 237 -9.09 -8.71 -12.09
C VAL A 237 -7.85 -9.48 -12.56
N LEU A 238 -7.58 -9.47 -13.88
CA LEU A 238 -6.49 -10.21 -14.51
C LEU A 238 -5.31 -9.28 -14.84
N LYS A 239 -4.22 -9.43 -14.11
CA LYS A 239 -3.07 -8.54 -14.21
C LYS A 239 -2.23 -8.88 -15.45
N THR A 240 -1.78 -7.87 -16.17
CA THR A 240 -0.76 -8.04 -17.22
C THR A 240 0.61 -8.35 -16.60
N PRO A 241 1.56 -8.90 -17.39
CA PRO A 241 2.93 -9.08 -16.92
C PRO A 241 3.55 -7.79 -16.36
N GLU A 242 3.31 -6.65 -16.98
CA GLU A 242 3.80 -5.36 -16.48
C GLU A 242 3.18 -4.97 -15.14
N GLU A 243 1.88 -5.20 -14.93
CA GLU A 243 1.21 -4.94 -13.64
C GLU A 243 1.76 -5.84 -12.53
N ILE A 244 2.03 -7.11 -12.86
CA ILE A 244 2.62 -8.07 -11.93
C ILE A 244 4.02 -7.61 -11.48
N GLU A 245 4.83 -7.01 -12.36
CA GLU A 245 6.14 -6.45 -11.96
C GLU A 245 6.00 -5.29 -10.96
N VAL A 246 4.99 -4.43 -11.12
CA VAL A 246 4.72 -3.36 -10.14
C VAL A 246 4.31 -3.96 -8.79
N LEU A 247 3.43 -4.97 -8.81
CA LEU A 247 2.99 -5.68 -7.61
C LEU A 247 4.15 -6.39 -6.90
N ARG A 248 5.02 -7.09 -7.64
CA ARG A 248 6.27 -7.68 -7.10
C ARG A 248 7.14 -6.62 -6.41
N TYR A 249 7.31 -5.46 -7.05
CA TYR A 249 8.12 -4.39 -6.48
C TYR A 249 7.53 -3.83 -5.18
N VAL A 250 6.24 -3.47 -5.16
CA VAL A 250 5.62 -2.90 -3.97
C VAL A 250 5.54 -3.92 -2.82
N CYS A 251 5.27 -5.20 -3.11
CA CYS A 251 5.32 -6.28 -2.13
C CYS A 251 6.73 -6.46 -1.55
N LYS A 252 7.77 -6.37 -2.40
CA LYS A 252 9.17 -6.44 -1.94
C LYS A 252 9.49 -5.27 -1.00
N VAL A 253 9.16 -4.04 -1.39
CA VAL A 253 9.41 -2.84 -0.55
C VAL A 253 8.69 -2.96 0.79
N SER A 254 7.41 -3.36 0.78
CA SER A 254 6.63 -3.53 2.02
C SER A 254 7.15 -4.70 2.87
N SER A 255 7.60 -5.80 2.25
CA SER A 255 8.26 -6.91 2.96
C SER A 255 9.53 -6.45 3.66
N ASP A 256 10.36 -5.66 2.97
CA ASP A 256 11.60 -5.12 3.54
C ASP A 256 11.32 -4.10 4.66
N ALA A 257 10.25 -3.31 4.54
CA ALA A 257 9.77 -2.42 5.58
C ALA A 257 9.30 -3.20 6.83
N HIS A 258 8.49 -4.26 6.66
CA HIS A 258 8.09 -5.15 7.75
C HIS A 258 9.29 -5.76 8.49
N LYS A 259 10.34 -6.16 7.77
CA LYS A 259 11.60 -6.62 8.39
C LYS A 259 12.25 -5.53 9.23
N GLN A 260 12.28 -4.28 8.78
CA GLN A 260 12.79 -3.17 9.59
C GLN A 260 11.95 -2.97 10.85
N VAL A 261 10.63 -3.08 10.72
CA VAL A 261 9.72 -2.96 11.86
C VAL A 261 9.92 -4.09 12.86
N MET A 262 10.12 -5.34 12.44
CA MET A 262 10.44 -6.46 13.35
C MET A 262 11.75 -6.25 14.10
N LEU A 263 12.78 -5.68 13.47
CA LEU A 263 14.04 -5.34 14.14
C LEU A 263 13.87 -4.17 15.12
N TYR A 264 12.94 -3.28 14.82
CA TYR A 264 12.60 -2.16 15.66
C TYR A 264 11.75 -2.65 16.86
N ALA A 265 10.53 -3.11 16.64
CA ALA A 265 9.52 -3.42 17.65
C ALA A 265 10.07 -4.10 18.91
N LYS A 266 9.83 -3.49 20.08
CA LYS A 266 10.24 -3.98 21.39
C LYS A 266 9.37 -3.40 22.51
N PRO A 267 9.32 -4.03 23.70
CA PRO A 267 8.61 -3.48 24.84
C PRO A 267 9.07 -2.06 25.19
N GLY A 268 8.12 -1.22 25.60
CA GLY A 268 8.35 0.19 25.94
C GLY A 268 8.27 1.14 24.74
N ARG A 269 8.02 0.65 23.52
CA ARG A 269 7.72 1.48 22.36
C ARG A 269 6.22 1.64 22.16
N LYS A 270 5.83 2.67 21.41
CA LYS A 270 4.46 2.87 20.95
C LYS A 270 4.25 2.21 19.60
N GLU A 271 3.04 1.75 19.35
CA GLU A 271 2.63 1.17 18.07
C GLU A 271 2.89 2.14 16.90
N TYR A 272 2.52 3.43 17.03
CA TYR A 272 2.76 4.45 16.00
C TYR A 272 4.24 4.67 15.67
N GLN A 273 5.16 4.34 16.58
CA GLN A 273 6.60 4.42 16.27
C GLN A 273 7.02 3.33 15.31
N CYS A 274 6.34 2.17 15.35
CA CYS A 274 6.55 1.08 14.41
C CYS A 274 5.94 1.42 13.05
N GLU A 275 4.72 1.97 13.04
CA GLU A 275 4.10 2.57 11.85
C GLU A 275 5.05 3.57 11.18
N SER A 276 5.64 4.50 11.95
CA SER A 276 6.59 5.47 11.41
C SER A 276 7.84 4.84 10.77
N VAL A 277 8.34 3.72 11.28
CA VAL A 277 9.48 2.98 10.69
C VAL A 277 9.08 2.34 9.36
N PHE A 278 7.87 1.79 9.29
CA PHE A 278 7.33 1.24 8.04
C PHE A 278 7.22 2.33 6.96
N LEU A 279 6.58 3.46 7.32
CA LEU A 279 6.35 4.59 6.42
C LEU A 279 7.66 5.18 5.90
N ASP A 280 8.65 5.38 6.79
CA ASP A 280 9.99 5.84 6.38
C ASP A 280 10.60 4.90 5.35
N HIS A 281 10.65 3.59 5.62
CA HIS A 281 11.26 2.64 4.69
C HIS A 281 10.57 2.63 3.34
N CYS A 282 9.24 2.52 3.33
CA CYS A 282 8.42 2.49 2.11
C CYS A 282 8.68 3.73 1.25
N TYR A 283 8.70 4.92 1.84
CA TYR A 283 8.89 6.13 1.06
C TYR A 283 10.36 6.38 0.71
N ARG A 284 11.26 6.36 1.69
CA ARG A 284 12.67 6.72 1.50
C ARG A 284 13.43 5.74 0.61
N VAL A 285 13.10 4.45 0.67
CA VAL A 285 13.75 3.40 -0.14
C VAL A 285 12.93 3.06 -1.38
N GLY A 286 11.63 2.87 -1.21
CA GLY A 286 10.75 2.39 -2.28
C GLY A 286 10.12 3.46 -3.16
N GLY A 287 10.20 4.73 -2.77
CA GLY A 287 9.47 5.81 -3.44
C GLY A 287 7.96 5.76 -3.23
N CYS A 288 7.46 4.93 -2.31
CA CYS A 288 6.03 4.81 -2.00
C CYS A 288 5.58 5.99 -1.13
N ARG A 289 5.23 7.11 -1.77
CA ARG A 289 4.73 8.31 -1.05
C ARG A 289 3.40 8.04 -0.32
N HIS A 290 2.60 7.12 -0.85
CA HIS A 290 1.33 6.70 -0.26
C HIS A 290 1.45 5.30 0.33
N VAL A 291 0.60 5.01 1.30
CA VAL A 291 0.25 3.65 1.74
C VAL A 291 -1.08 3.24 1.12
N SER A 292 -1.29 1.93 1.02
CA SER A 292 -2.52 1.37 0.43
C SER A 292 -3.74 1.60 1.32
N TYR A 293 -3.54 1.65 2.64
CA TYR A 293 -4.53 1.86 3.68
C TYR A 293 -3.83 2.37 4.96
N THR A 294 -4.61 2.84 5.94
CA THR A 294 -4.07 3.24 7.26
C THR A 294 -3.40 2.04 7.93
N CYS A 295 -2.14 2.19 8.33
CA CYS A 295 -1.38 1.14 9.00
C CYS A 295 -2.07 0.67 10.27
N ILE A 296 -2.20 -0.64 10.43
CA ILE A 296 -2.81 -1.28 11.59
C ILE A 296 -1.67 -1.85 12.45
N CYS A 297 -1.34 -1.21 13.58
CA CYS A 297 -0.26 -1.66 14.45
C CYS A 297 -0.80 -2.14 15.80
N GLY A 298 -1.48 -3.29 15.84
CA GLY A 298 -2.10 -3.80 17.07
C GLY A 298 -1.12 -4.58 17.96
N SER A 299 -0.99 -4.18 19.23
CA SER A 299 -0.25 -4.93 20.27
C SER A 299 -1.15 -5.45 21.40
N GLY A 300 -0.90 -6.67 21.85
CA GLY A 300 -1.71 -7.36 22.86
C GLY A 300 -3.16 -7.46 22.38
N HIS A 301 -4.12 -7.11 23.24
CA HIS A 301 -5.54 -7.18 22.91
C HIS A 301 -5.96 -6.38 21.67
N ASN A 302 -5.21 -5.33 21.26
CA ASN A 302 -5.50 -4.58 20.04
C ASN A 302 -5.38 -5.45 18.77
N GLY A 303 -4.59 -6.52 18.80
CA GLY A 303 -4.51 -7.51 17.71
C GLY A 303 -5.83 -8.24 17.44
N ALA A 304 -6.82 -8.16 18.33
CA ALA A 304 -8.18 -8.68 18.09
C ALA A 304 -9.12 -7.66 17.40
N THR A 305 -8.68 -6.42 17.17
CA THR A 305 -9.45 -5.40 16.44
C THR A 305 -8.95 -5.32 15.00
N LEU A 306 -9.73 -5.90 14.08
CA LEU A 306 -9.26 -6.21 12.73
C LEU A 306 -8.73 -5.00 11.95
N HIS A 307 -9.42 -3.86 12.01
CA HIS A 307 -9.00 -2.59 11.42
C HIS A 307 -8.65 -1.55 12.50
N TYR A 308 -7.77 -1.92 13.44
CA TYR A 308 -7.18 -0.98 14.41
C TYR A 308 -6.35 0.11 13.70
N GLY A 309 -5.91 1.16 14.40
CA GLY A 309 -5.06 2.22 13.81
C GLY A 309 -5.79 3.41 13.20
N HIS A 310 -7.11 3.33 13.01
CA HIS A 310 -7.92 4.49 12.62
C HIS A 310 -7.95 5.59 13.71
N ALA A 311 -8.49 6.77 13.39
CA ALA A 311 -8.42 7.97 14.24
C ALA A 311 -8.89 7.78 15.70
N SER A 312 -9.91 6.95 15.96
CA SER A 312 -10.41 6.68 17.32
C SER A 312 -9.61 5.62 18.08
N ALA A 313 -8.70 4.93 17.39
CA ALA A 313 -7.83 3.91 17.94
C ALA A 313 -6.41 4.00 17.30
N PRO A 314 -5.71 5.15 17.45
CA PRO A 314 -4.70 5.61 16.50
C PRO A 314 -3.29 5.08 16.80
N ASN A 315 -3.13 3.76 16.91
CA ASN A 315 -1.82 3.12 17.15
C ASN A 315 -1.08 3.71 18.37
N SER A 316 -1.79 4.01 19.47
CA SER A 316 -1.24 4.80 20.58
C SER A 316 -0.92 3.98 21.83
N LYS A 317 -1.12 2.65 21.81
CA LYS A 317 -0.83 1.79 22.97
C LYS A 317 0.68 1.64 23.13
N LEU A 318 1.10 1.50 24.40
CA LEU A 318 2.46 1.06 24.73
C LEU A 318 2.55 -0.46 24.50
N ILE A 319 3.56 -0.89 23.74
CA ILE A 319 3.89 -2.29 23.55
C ILE A 319 4.51 -2.81 24.85
N HIS A 320 3.94 -3.86 25.42
CA HIS A 320 4.41 -4.48 26.66
C HIS A 320 5.18 -5.77 26.39
N ASP A 321 5.98 -6.17 27.38
CA ASP A 321 6.61 -7.50 27.36
C ASP A 321 5.52 -8.58 27.43
N GLY A 322 5.67 -9.63 26.60
CA GLY A 322 4.68 -10.68 26.45
C GLY A 322 3.49 -10.37 25.51
N ASP A 323 3.34 -9.14 25.00
CA ASP A 323 2.34 -8.85 23.98
C ASP A 323 2.65 -9.61 22.68
N MET A 324 1.60 -10.09 21.99
CA MET A 324 1.67 -10.34 20.56
C MET A 324 1.49 -9.03 19.81
N CYS A 325 2.33 -8.77 18.81
CA CYS A 325 2.12 -7.73 17.81
C CYS A 325 1.47 -8.38 16.58
N LEU A 326 0.44 -7.73 16.03
CA LEU A 326 -0.17 -8.01 14.73
C LEU A 326 -0.13 -6.71 13.96
N PHE A 327 0.84 -6.59 13.05
CA PHE A 327 1.06 -5.39 12.27
C PHE A 327 0.74 -5.64 10.81
N ASP A 328 -0.24 -4.92 10.31
CA ASP A 328 -0.82 -5.03 8.98
C ASP A 328 -0.63 -3.68 8.27
N MET A 329 0.28 -3.68 7.29
CA MET A 329 0.78 -2.48 6.62
C MET A 329 1.23 -2.77 5.19
N GLY A 330 0.84 -1.91 4.26
CA GLY A 330 1.13 -2.04 2.84
C GLY A 330 1.45 -0.70 2.15
N GLY A 331 2.52 -0.67 1.37
CA GLY A 331 2.92 0.49 0.57
C GLY A 331 2.12 0.58 -0.74
N ASN A 332 2.11 1.78 -1.35
CA ASN A 332 1.50 1.99 -2.66
C ASN A 332 2.51 2.63 -3.64
N TYR A 333 2.69 2.00 -4.80
CA TYR A 333 3.63 2.46 -5.84
C TYR A 333 2.96 2.43 -7.22
N ALA A 334 3.05 3.54 -7.97
CA ALA A 334 2.36 3.71 -9.25
C ALA A 334 0.83 3.45 -9.19
N GLY A 335 0.22 3.62 -8.02
CA GLY A 335 -1.18 3.28 -7.76
C GLY A 335 -1.39 1.84 -7.26
N TYR A 336 -0.46 0.91 -7.47
CA TYR A 336 -0.59 -0.49 -7.09
C TYR A 336 -0.27 -0.71 -5.60
N ALA A 337 -1.07 -1.55 -4.97
CA ALA A 337 -1.06 -1.83 -3.54
C ALA A 337 -0.25 -3.10 -3.22
N ALA A 338 0.46 -3.06 -2.08
CA ALA A 338 0.73 -4.25 -1.26
C ALA A 338 -0.20 -4.29 -0.05
N ASP A 339 -0.39 -5.47 0.52
CA ASP A 339 -1.14 -5.74 1.75
C ASP A 339 -0.49 -6.90 2.53
N ILE A 340 0.20 -6.60 3.62
CA ILE A 340 1.02 -7.60 4.33
C ILE A 340 0.80 -7.47 5.82
N THR A 341 0.43 -8.59 6.45
CA THR A 341 0.34 -8.73 7.90
C THR A 341 1.45 -9.62 8.44
N CYS A 342 2.18 -9.11 9.43
CA CYS A 342 3.15 -9.84 10.23
C CYS A 342 2.70 -9.90 11.69
N SER A 343 2.64 -11.12 12.25
CA SER A 343 2.41 -11.33 13.68
C SER A 343 3.66 -11.90 14.36
N TYR A 344 4.04 -11.36 15.53
CA TYR A 344 5.25 -11.78 16.25
C TYR A 344 5.21 -11.34 17.73
N PRO A 345 5.94 -12.01 18.63
CA PRO A 345 6.03 -11.61 20.03
C PRO A 345 6.82 -10.31 20.17
N ALA A 346 6.29 -9.35 20.92
CA ALA A 346 6.90 -8.04 21.09
C ALA A 346 8.35 -8.10 21.62
N ASN A 347 8.69 -9.11 22.41
CA ASN A 347 10.02 -9.32 22.99
C ASN A 347 10.91 -10.25 22.15
N GLY A 348 10.46 -10.68 20.97
CA GLY A 348 11.21 -11.51 20.05
C GLY A 348 11.30 -12.99 20.41
N LYS A 349 10.54 -13.47 21.42
CA LYS A 349 10.48 -14.90 21.80
C LYS A 349 9.05 -15.36 22.02
N PHE A 350 8.64 -16.40 21.31
CA PHE A 350 7.29 -16.94 21.43
C PHE A 350 7.17 -17.71 22.74
N THR A 351 6.08 -17.50 23.48
CA THR A 351 5.64 -18.46 24.50
C THR A 351 5.00 -19.68 23.83
N GLU A 352 4.84 -20.78 24.57
CA GLU A 352 4.14 -21.97 24.03
C GLU A 352 2.70 -21.66 23.60
N ASP A 353 1.99 -20.81 24.34
CA ASP A 353 0.62 -20.38 23.99
C ASP A 353 0.61 -19.52 22.72
N GLN A 354 1.57 -18.58 22.59
CA GLN A 354 1.69 -17.75 21.38
C GLN A 354 2.05 -18.61 20.16
N LYS A 355 2.99 -19.55 20.33
CA LYS A 355 3.41 -20.50 19.31
C LYS A 355 2.25 -21.37 18.83
N LEU A 356 1.45 -21.91 19.74
CA LEU A 356 0.29 -22.73 19.40
C LEU A 356 -0.69 -22.00 18.47
N ILE A 357 -1.02 -20.74 18.79
CA ILE A 357 -1.94 -19.95 17.95
C ILE A 357 -1.28 -19.54 16.65
N TYR A 358 -0.01 -19.15 16.69
CA TYR A 358 0.74 -18.75 15.52
C TYR A 358 0.85 -19.88 14.49
N GLU A 359 1.26 -21.08 14.93
CA GLU A 359 1.41 -22.24 14.07
C GLU A 359 0.06 -22.76 13.53
N ALA A 360 -1.05 -22.53 14.25
CA ALA A 360 -2.39 -22.82 13.74
C ALA A 360 -2.76 -21.93 12.54
N VAL A 361 -2.46 -20.63 12.62
CA VAL A 361 -2.69 -19.69 11.52
C VAL A 361 -1.73 -19.97 10.36
N LEU A 362 -0.47 -20.28 10.65
CA LEU A 362 0.52 -20.67 9.64
C LEU A 362 0.08 -21.93 8.87
N ALA A 363 -0.46 -22.94 9.58
CA ALA A 363 -1.02 -24.13 8.95
C ALA A 363 -2.20 -23.80 8.02
N GLY A 364 -3.07 -22.87 8.42
CA GLY A 364 -4.16 -22.36 7.57
C GLY A 364 -3.64 -21.70 6.30
N ARG A 365 -2.62 -20.85 6.42
CA ARG A 365 -1.97 -20.16 5.29
C ARG A 365 -1.32 -21.16 4.34
N ASP A 366 -0.58 -22.12 4.87
CA ASP A 366 0.13 -23.14 4.09
C ASP A 366 -0.82 -24.08 3.37
N ALA A 367 -2.01 -24.33 3.94
CA ALA A 367 -3.05 -25.11 3.27
C ALA A 367 -3.54 -24.42 2.00
N VAL A 368 -3.81 -23.12 2.06
CA VAL A 368 -4.27 -22.36 0.89
C VAL A 368 -3.20 -22.32 -0.19
N ILE A 369 -1.95 -22.01 0.15
CA ILE A 369 -0.86 -21.91 -0.86
C ILE A 369 -0.62 -23.24 -1.59
N ARG A 370 -0.79 -24.36 -0.89
CA ARG A 370 -0.65 -25.69 -1.50
C ARG A 370 -1.79 -26.04 -2.45
N GLU A 371 -3.00 -25.55 -2.19
CA GLU A 371 -4.22 -25.99 -2.87
C GLU A 371 -4.74 -24.99 -3.92
N ALA A 372 -4.43 -23.71 -3.75
CA ALA A 372 -4.85 -22.64 -4.64
C ALA A 372 -4.19 -22.79 -6.03
N LYS A 373 -5.05 -22.83 -7.05
CA LYS A 373 -4.69 -22.92 -8.47
C LYS A 373 -5.93 -22.57 -9.30
N PRO A 374 -5.78 -22.33 -10.62
CA PRO A 374 -6.92 -22.05 -11.48
C PRO A 374 -8.03 -23.10 -11.37
N GLY A 375 -9.28 -22.63 -11.31
CA GLY A 375 -10.50 -23.45 -11.22
C GLY A 375 -11.01 -23.74 -9.81
N VAL A 376 -10.18 -23.56 -8.77
CA VAL A 376 -10.61 -23.76 -7.37
C VAL A 376 -11.44 -22.56 -6.90
N LEU A 377 -12.56 -22.79 -6.20
CA LEU A 377 -13.38 -21.71 -5.63
C LEU A 377 -12.70 -21.07 -4.41
N TRP A 378 -12.76 -19.74 -4.32
CA TRP A 378 -12.20 -19.03 -3.16
C TRP A 378 -12.89 -19.40 -1.82
N THR A 379 -14.17 -19.76 -1.87
CA THR A 379 -14.91 -20.29 -0.72
C THR A 379 -14.32 -21.59 -0.21
N ASP A 380 -13.82 -22.46 -1.10
CA ASP A 380 -13.21 -23.73 -0.72
C ASP A 380 -11.85 -23.50 -0.06
N MET A 381 -11.10 -22.49 -0.53
CA MET A 381 -9.85 -22.07 0.11
C MET A 381 -10.09 -21.53 1.52
N HIS A 382 -11.14 -20.72 1.72
CA HIS A 382 -11.51 -20.26 3.07
C HIS A 382 -11.80 -21.44 4.00
N LEU A 383 -12.52 -22.45 3.52
CA LEU A 383 -12.79 -23.65 4.30
C LEU A 383 -11.52 -24.51 4.52
N ALA A 384 -10.62 -24.60 3.55
CA ALA A 384 -9.35 -25.32 3.68
C ALA A 384 -8.46 -24.70 4.76
N ALA A 385 -8.30 -23.37 4.76
CA ALA A 385 -7.57 -22.64 5.80
C ALA A 385 -8.16 -22.89 7.20
N ASN A 386 -9.49 -22.77 7.31
CA ASN A 386 -10.19 -22.97 8.57
C ASN A 386 -10.08 -24.42 9.07
N ARG A 387 -10.16 -25.44 8.20
CA ARG A 387 -9.97 -26.84 8.59
C ARG A 387 -8.60 -27.05 9.20
N ALA A 388 -7.54 -26.63 8.50
CA ALA A 388 -6.17 -26.77 8.99
C ALA A 388 -5.95 -26.05 10.33
N MET A 389 -6.51 -24.84 10.48
CA MET A 389 -6.46 -24.09 11.74
C MET A 389 -7.21 -24.81 12.87
N LEU A 390 -8.45 -25.26 12.65
CA LEU A 390 -9.25 -25.97 13.65
C LEU A 390 -8.61 -27.29 14.06
N GLU A 391 -8.04 -28.05 13.12
CA GLU A 391 -7.28 -29.28 13.39
C GLU A 391 -6.08 -29.01 14.30
N HIS A 392 -5.33 -27.94 14.02
CA HIS A 392 -4.19 -27.54 14.84
C HIS A 392 -4.62 -27.15 16.26
N LEU A 393 -5.66 -26.32 16.40
CA LEU A 393 -6.19 -25.90 17.70
C LEU A 393 -6.80 -27.07 18.50
N LYS A 394 -7.42 -28.03 17.81
CA LYS A 394 -7.89 -29.30 18.42
C LYS A 394 -6.72 -30.14 18.93
N LYS A 395 -5.63 -30.26 18.16
CA LYS A 395 -4.41 -30.96 18.59
C LYS A 395 -3.76 -30.29 19.80
N GLY A 396 -3.78 -28.96 19.88
CA GLY A 396 -3.38 -28.18 21.07
C GLY A 396 -4.35 -28.30 22.26
N GLY A 397 -5.51 -28.92 22.06
CA GLY A 397 -6.53 -29.15 23.07
C GLY A 397 -7.37 -27.94 23.44
N LEU A 398 -7.38 -26.88 22.61
CA LEU A 398 -8.29 -25.73 22.75
C LEU A 398 -9.70 -26.06 22.26
N LEU A 399 -9.79 -26.94 21.26
CA LEU A 399 -11.03 -27.41 20.66
C LEU A 399 -11.19 -28.92 20.83
N GLN A 400 -12.44 -29.40 20.75
CA GLN A 400 -12.81 -30.81 20.87
C GLN A 400 -14.01 -31.15 19.99
N GLY A 401 -14.14 -32.42 19.57
CA GLY A 401 -15.19 -32.87 18.65
C GLY A 401 -14.70 -33.04 17.21
N ASP A 402 -15.64 -33.25 16.28
CA ASP A 402 -15.36 -33.41 14.85
C ASP A 402 -15.18 -32.05 14.13
N ILE A 403 -14.30 -31.99 13.12
CA ILE A 403 -13.96 -30.75 12.43
C ILE A 403 -15.09 -30.27 11.52
N GLU A 404 -15.76 -31.17 10.81
CA GLU A 404 -16.88 -30.79 9.94
C GLU A 404 -18.08 -30.37 10.77
N ASP A 405 -18.30 -31.00 11.93
CA ASP A 405 -19.30 -30.54 12.90
C ASP A 405 -18.98 -29.12 13.40
N MET A 406 -17.71 -28.80 13.69
CA MET A 406 -17.29 -27.44 14.06
C MET A 406 -17.58 -26.44 12.94
N ILE A 407 -17.30 -26.79 11.69
CA ILE A 407 -17.58 -25.94 10.53
C ILE A 407 -19.08 -25.71 10.36
N ALA A 408 -19.88 -26.78 10.39
CA ALA A 408 -21.33 -26.71 10.29
C ALA A 408 -21.97 -25.84 11.39
N ASN A 409 -21.36 -25.80 12.59
CA ASN A 409 -21.81 -24.96 13.71
C ASN A 409 -21.14 -23.57 13.75
N GLY A 410 -20.38 -23.20 12.70
CA GLY A 410 -19.80 -21.86 12.54
C GLY A 410 -18.66 -21.54 13.50
N ILE A 411 -17.97 -22.55 14.07
CA ILE A 411 -16.87 -22.35 15.04
C ILE A 411 -15.70 -21.60 14.42
N HIS A 412 -15.38 -21.89 13.16
CA HIS A 412 -14.38 -21.14 12.39
C HIS A 412 -14.69 -19.64 12.34
N GLY A 413 -15.95 -19.25 12.13
CA GLY A 413 -16.37 -17.83 12.11
C GLY A 413 -16.31 -17.12 13.46
N ILE A 414 -16.19 -17.86 14.58
CA ILE A 414 -15.95 -17.28 15.92
C ILE A 414 -14.47 -16.89 16.07
N LEU A 415 -13.56 -17.68 15.51
CA LEU A 415 -12.11 -17.50 15.63
C LEU A 415 -11.52 -16.69 14.47
N GLN A 416 -12.11 -16.76 13.27
CA GLN A 416 -11.80 -15.95 12.09
C GLN A 416 -13.10 -15.32 11.54
N PRO A 417 -13.50 -14.13 12.03
CA PRO A 417 -14.78 -13.53 11.63
C PRO A 417 -14.71 -12.78 10.28
N HIS A 418 -13.55 -12.71 9.64
CA HIS A 418 -13.35 -12.06 8.33
C HIS A 418 -13.14 -13.09 7.21
N GLY A 419 -13.21 -12.63 5.95
CA GLY A 419 -12.90 -13.45 4.79
C GLY A 419 -11.43 -13.95 4.80
N LEU A 420 -11.11 -14.98 4.03
CA LEU A 420 -9.73 -15.49 3.93
C LEU A 420 -8.78 -14.50 3.25
N GLY A 421 -9.33 -13.62 2.42
CA GLY A 421 -8.59 -12.67 1.62
C GLY A 421 -9.43 -12.16 0.46
N HIS A 422 -8.80 -11.36 -0.38
CA HIS A 422 -9.47 -10.56 -1.40
C HIS A 422 -8.58 -10.33 -2.61
N LEU A 423 -9.19 -9.89 -3.72
CA LEU A 423 -8.42 -9.41 -4.87
C LEU A 423 -7.58 -8.20 -4.47
N LEU A 424 -6.39 -8.09 -5.05
CA LEU A 424 -5.42 -7.02 -4.80
C LEU A 424 -4.94 -6.44 -6.14
N GLY A 425 -4.78 -5.13 -6.25
CA GLY A 425 -4.32 -4.47 -7.48
C GLY A 425 -4.05 -2.98 -7.28
N LEU A 426 -4.74 -2.13 -8.04
CA LEU A 426 -4.68 -0.67 -7.84
C LEU A 426 -5.38 -0.23 -6.54
N ASP A 427 -6.37 -1.01 -6.11
CA ASP A 427 -6.99 -0.87 -4.79
C ASP A 427 -6.57 -2.05 -3.92
N VAL A 428 -6.47 -1.83 -2.60
CA VAL A 428 -6.12 -2.89 -1.64
C VAL A 428 -7.19 -3.97 -1.63
N HIS A 429 -8.46 -3.56 -1.50
CA HIS A 429 -9.62 -4.38 -1.82
C HIS A 429 -9.98 -4.12 -3.30
N ASP A 430 -9.35 -4.87 -4.20
CA ASP A 430 -9.48 -4.65 -5.64
C ASP A 430 -10.86 -5.06 -6.18
N VAL A 431 -11.23 -4.46 -7.31
CA VAL A 431 -12.56 -4.59 -7.91
C VAL A 431 -12.79 -5.98 -8.51
N GLY A 432 -14.06 -6.29 -8.79
CA GLY A 432 -14.43 -7.45 -9.60
C GLY A 432 -14.76 -8.72 -8.82
N GLY A 433 -14.77 -8.67 -7.48
CA GLY A 433 -15.03 -9.83 -6.62
C GLY A 433 -16.43 -10.45 -6.77
N TYR A 434 -17.44 -9.63 -7.12
CA TYR A 434 -18.85 -10.02 -7.28
C TYR A 434 -19.51 -9.34 -8.48
N LEU A 435 -18.88 -9.42 -9.66
CA LEU A 435 -19.52 -8.98 -10.92
C LEU A 435 -20.75 -9.84 -11.25
N PRO A 436 -21.66 -9.37 -12.13
CA PRO A 436 -22.93 -10.07 -12.40
C PRO A 436 -22.79 -11.53 -12.84
N HIS A 437 -21.69 -11.90 -13.51
CA HIS A 437 -21.41 -13.28 -13.95
C HIS A 437 -20.70 -14.14 -12.89
N CYS A 438 -20.33 -13.58 -11.74
CA CYS A 438 -19.64 -14.29 -10.66
C CYS A 438 -20.63 -14.96 -9.71
N PRO A 439 -20.19 -16.00 -8.97
CA PRO A 439 -20.98 -16.55 -7.88
C PRO A 439 -21.37 -15.44 -6.88
N PRO A 440 -22.61 -15.48 -6.35
CA PRO A 440 -23.06 -14.48 -5.39
C PRO A 440 -22.32 -14.61 -4.07
N ARG A 441 -22.32 -13.52 -3.29
CA ARG A 441 -21.76 -13.51 -1.95
C ARG A 441 -22.46 -14.56 -1.08
N PRO A 442 -21.73 -15.49 -0.44
CA PRO A 442 -22.33 -16.51 0.40
C PRO A 442 -22.92 -15.90 1.69
N SER A 443 -23.75 -16.66 2.38
CA SER A 443 -24.32 -16.27 3.68
C SER A 443 -23.53 -16.87 4.85
N GLY A 444 -23.93 -16.53 6.08
CA GLY A 444 -23.36 -17.12 7.28
C GLY A 444 -21.89 -16.73 7.52
N PRO A 445 -21.07 -17.64 8.08
CA PRO A 445 -19.65 -17.37 8.39
C PRO A 445 -18.80 -16.94 7.18
N LEU A 446 -19.20 -17.32 5.96
CA LEU A 446 -18.51 -17.00 4.71
C LEU A 446 -18.85 -15.60 4.16
N ALA A 447 -19.86 -14.91 4.71
CA ALA A 447 -20.41 -13.67 4.14
C ALA A 447 -19.42 -12.51 4.07
N ARG A 448 -18.30 -12.59 4.80
CA ARG A 448 -17.24 -11.57 4.81
C ARG A 448 -16.17 -11.77 3.73
N LEU A 449 -16.26 -12.84 2.92
CA LEU A 449 -15.39 -12.99 1.74
C LEU A 449 -15.64 -11.90 0.72
N ARG A 450 -14.58 -11.24 0.22
CA ARG A 450 -14.69 -10.18 -0.80
C ARG A 450 -14.77 -10.70 -2.23
N THR A 451 -14.62 -12.01 -2.41
CA THR A 451 -14.94 -12.69 -3.67
C THR A 451 -15.39 -14.13 -3.41
N ALA A 452 -16.22 -14.68 -4.27
CA ALA A 452 -16.57 -16.09 -4.31
C ALA A 452 -16.18 -16.74 -5.65
N ARG A 453 -15.30 -16.10 -6.41
CA ARG A 453 -14.91 -16.52 -7.76
C ARG A 453 -14.11 -17.82 -7.73
N PRO A 454 -14.16 -18.62 -8.81
CA PRO A 454 -13.07 -19.53 -9.11
C PRO A 454 -11.80 -18.72 -9.36
N LEU A 455 -10.68 -19.20 -8.84
CA LEU A 455 -9.37 -18.64 -9.10
C LEU A 455 -9.03 -18.77 -10.58
N LEU A 456 -8.45 -17.73 -11.15
CA LEU A 456 -7.97 -17.68 -12.53
C LEU A 456 -6.49 -17.32 -12.53
N ALA A 457 -5.73 -17.83 -13.50
CA ALA A 457 -4.36 -17.39 -13.70
C ALA A 457 -4.32 -15.86 -13.91
N ASN A 458 -3.28 -15.23 -13.37
CA ASN A 458 -3.08 -13.79 -13.32
C ASN A 458 -4.02 -13.00 -12.39
N MET A 459 -4.82 -13.67 -11.56
CA MET A 459 -5.39 -13.01 -10.38
C MET A 459 -4.31 -12.80 -9.32
N THR A 460 -4.32 -11.64 -8.67
CA THR A 460 -3.55 -11.38 -7.46
C THR A 460 -4.50 -11.20 -6.29
N LEU A 461 -4.22 -11.87 -5.18
CA LEU A 461 -5.05 -11.88 -3.98
C LEU A 461 -4.21 -11.88 -2.71
N THR A 462 -4.82 -11.49 -1.60
CA THR A 462 -4.30 -11.77 -0.25
C THR A 462 -4.67 -13.18 0.20
N ILE A 463 -3.77 -13.84 0.94
CA ILE A 463 -4.05 -15.02 1.75
C ILE A 463 -3.78 -14.63 3.19
N GLU A 464 -4.82 -14.34 3.95
CA GLU A 464 -4.74 -13.70 5.26
C GLU A 464 -5.51 -14.45 6.37
N PRO A 465 -5.35 -15.77 6.57
CA PRO A 465 -6.02 -16.43 7.69
C PRO A 465 -5.61 -15.81 9.03
N GLY A 466 -6.51 -15.88 10.01
CA GLY A 466 -6.27 -15.32 11.33
C GLY A 466 -7.09 -15.99 12.42
N CYS A 467 -6.54 -15.97 13.64
CA CYS A 467 -7.17 -16.51 14.83
C CYS A 467 -7.20 -15.44 15.92
N TYR A 468 -8.40 -15.05 16.35
CA TYR A 468 -8.62 -13.95 17.29
C TYR A 468 -9.46 -14.39 18.48
N PHE A 469 -9.14 -13.85 19.65
CA PHE A 469 -9.88 -14.09 20.88
C PHE A 469 -10.76 -12.88 21.21
N ILE A 470 -11.79 -12.67 20.38
CA ILE A 470 -12.70 -11.52 20.47
C ILE A 470 -13.75 -11.78 21.57
N PRO A 471 -13.78 -11.00 22.67
CA PRO A 471 -14.65 -11.29 23.81
C PRO A 471 -16.13 -11.46 23.43
N LYS A 472 -16.65 -10.57 22.58
CA LYS A 472 -18.05 -10.60 22.15
C LYS A 472 -18.43 -11.89 21.43
N LEU A 473 -17.55 -12.42 20.58
CA LEU A 473 -17.79 -13.65 19.82
C LEU A 473 -17.64 -14.88 20.72
N LEU A 474 -16.61 -14.90 21.55
CA LEU A 474 -16.38 -15.99 22.51
C LEU A 474 -17.52 -16.10 23.53
N ASP A 475 -18.00 -14.99 24.08
CA ASP A 475 -19.11 -14.99 25.03
C ASP A 475 -20.41 -15.41 24.36
N GLY A 476 -20.62 -15.04 23.09
CA GLY A 476 -21.73 -15.55 22.27
C GLY A 476 -21.67 -17.07 22.11
N ALA A 477 -20.49 -17.60 21.77
CA ALA A 477 -20.28 -19.05 21.62
C ALA A 477 -20.43 -19.81 22.95
N LYS A 478 -19.96 -19.24 24.07
CA LYS A 478 -20.09 -19.83 25.42
C LYS A 478 -21.55 -19.98 25.85
N ASN A 479 -22.39 -19.03 25.46
CA ASN A 479 -23.82 -19.01 25.78
C ASN A 479 -24.69 -19.78 24.77
N ASN A 480 -24.10 -20.36 23.73
CA ASN A 480 -24.80 -21.17 22.74
C ASN A 480 -24.43 -22.66 22.93
N PRO A 481 -25.32 -23.51 23.46
CA PRO A 481 -25.01 -24.93 23.70
C PRO A 481 -24.55 -25.70 22.46
N ALA A 482 -25.01 -25.31 21.27
CA ALA A 482 -24.59 -25.93 20.01
C ALA A 482 -23.11 -25.65 19.70
N GLN A 483 -22.58 -24.52 20.15
CA GLN A 483 -21.19 -24.10 19.93
C GLN A 483 -20.29 -24.36 21.13
N ALA A 484 -20.78 -24.11 22.34
CA ALA A 484 -20.03 -24.20 23.59
C ALA A 484 -19.37 -25.58 23.80
N LYS A 485 -20.00 -26.66 23.32
CA LYS A 485 -19.50 -28.02 23.41
C LYS A 485 -18.16 -28.27 22.68
N PHE A 486 -17.81 -27.43 21.70
CA PHE A 486 -16.59 -27.60 20.90
C PHE A 486 -15.36 -26.92 21.51
N PHE A 487 -15.52 -26.09 22.54
CA PHE A 487 -14.42 -25.37 23.17
C PHE A 487 -14.05 -26.00 24.52
N ASN A 488 -12.74 -26.12 24.77
CA ASN A 488 -12.23 -26.34 26.12
C ASN A 488 -12.13 -24.98 26.84
N TRP A 489 -13.21 -24.56 27.50
CA TRP A 489 -13.31 -23.24 28.13
C TRP A 489 -12.26 -22.98 29.21
N GLU A 490 -11.83 -24.00 29.96
CA GLU A 490 -10.79 -23.87 30.99
C GLU A 490 -9.45 -23.42 30.37
N LYS A 491 -9.10 -23.97 29.21
CA LYS A 491 -7.91 -23.55 28.46
C LYS A 491 -8.14 -22.27 27.69
N LEU A 492 -9.28 -22.15 27.00
CA LEU A 492 -9.59 -21.02 26.11
C LEU A 492 -9.67 -19.70 26.89
N ASP A 493 -10.22 -19.70 28.11
CA ASP A 493 -10.36 -18.47 28.90
C ASP A 493 -9.00 -17.83 29.26
N LYS A 494 -7.88 -18.57 29.17
CA LYS A 494 -6.51 -18.03 29.31
C LYS A 494 -6.09 -17.12 28.16
N PHE A 495 -6.70 -17.28 26.99
CA PHE A 495 -6.42 -16.47 25.80
C PHE A 495 -7.26 -15.18 25.74
N ARG A 496 -8.09 -14.90 26.76
CA ARG A 496 -8.79 -13.61 26.83
C ARG A 496 -7.79 -12.48 27.00
N GLY A 497 -7.84 -11.52 26.09
CA GLY A 497 -6.88 -10.40 26.04
C GLY A 497 -5.57 -10.74 25.31
N PHE A 498 -5.40 -11.97 24.82
CA PHE A 498 -4.28 -12.36 23.96
C PHE A 498 -4.18 -11.47 22.71
N GLY A 499 -5.35 -11.06 22.19
CA GLY A 499 -5.46 -10.39 20.90
C GLY A 499 -5.75 -11.40 19.81
N GLY A 500 -4.87 -11.48 18.82
CA GLY A 500 -4.96 -12.46 17.76
C GLY A 500 -3.68 -12.53 16.93
N VAL A 501 -3.68 -13.47 15.99
CA VAL A 501 -2.64 -13.64 14.98
C VAL A 501 -3.30 -13.57 13.62
N ARG A 502 -2.69 -12.83 12.69
CA ARG A 502 -2.96 -12.90 11.25
C ARG A 502 -1.63 -13.03 10.51
N ILE A 503 -1.61 -13.88 9.50
CA ILE A 503 -0.47 -14.05 8.60
C ILE A 503 -1.02 -13.80 7.21
N GLU A 504 -0.56 -12.73 6.57
CA GLU A 504 -1.07 -12.30 5.28
C GLU A 504 0.03 -12.16 4.25
N ASP A 505 -0.13 -12.91 3.16
CA ASP A 505 0.72 -12.85 1.99
C ASP A 505 -0.06 -12.37 0.77
N ASP A 506 0.53 -11.44 0.02
CA ASP A 506 0.15 -11.13 -1.36
C ASP A 506 0.64 -12.23 -2.30
N VAL A 507 -0.26 -12.77 -3.11
CA VAL A 507 0.04 -13.87 -4.03
C VAL A 507 -0.50 -13.66 -5.43
N LEU A 508 0.18 -14.26 -6.40
CA LEU A 508 -0.23 -14.39 -7.79
C LEU A 508 -0.68 -15.83 -8.07
N ILE A 509 -1.89 -16.00 -8.59
CA ILE A 509 -2.32 -17.28 -9.16
C ILE A 509 -1.65 -17.45 -10.52
N THR A 510 -0.82 -18.48 -10.63
CA THR A 510 -0.15 -18.90 -11.87
C THR A 510 -1.00 -19.93 -12.61
N GLU A 511 -0.56 -20.39 -13.77
CA GLU A 511 -1.23 -21.45 -14.53
C GLU A 511 -1.36 -22.79 -13.76
N SER A 512 -0.51 -23.04 -12.76
CA SER A 512 -0.44 -24.33 -12.07
C SER A 512 -0.52 -24.25 -10.54
N GLY A 513 -0.59 -23.06 -9.95
CA GLY A 513 -0.53 -22.89 -8.51
C GLY A 513 -0.36 -21.44 -8.09
N VAL A 514 0.41 -21.21 -7.03
CA VAL A 514 0.65 -19.88 -6.44
C VAL A 514 2.12 -19.46 -6.56
N GLU A 515 2.36 -18.22 -6.94
CA GLU A 515 3.61 -17.50 -6.66
C GLU A 515 3.38 -16.55 -5.49
N ASN A 516 4.17 -16.66 -4.43
CA ASN A 516 4.10 -15.74 -3.31
C ASN A 516 4.98 -14.50 -3.57
N LEU A 517 4.39 -13.31 -3.49
CA LEU A 517 5.06 -12.03 -3.73
C LEU A 517 5.61 -11.41 -2.44
N THR A 518 5.25 -11.97 -1.29
CA THR A 518 5.61 -11.53 0.06
C THR A 518 6.84 -12.26 0.58
N PHE A 519 7.83 -11.50 1.03
CA PHE A 519 9.15 -12.02 1.41
C PHE A 519 9.51 -11.64 2.84
N VAL A 520 8.78 -12.13 3.83
CA VAL A 520 9.01 -11.88 5.27
C VAL A 520 9.25 -13.20 6.03
N PRO A 521 9.91 -13.16 7.21
CA PRO A 521 9.98 -14.32 8.11
C PRO A 521 8.59 -14.88 8.46
N ARG A 522 8.38 -16.20 8.36
CA ARG A 522 7.07 -16.84 8.61
C ARG A 522 7.12 -18.00 9.59
N THR A 523 8.23 -18.73 9.70
CA THR A 523 8.34 -19.72 10.77
C THR A 523 8.67 -19.04 12.08
N VAL A 524 8.29 -19.67 13.20
CA VAL A 524 8.68 -19.22 14.55
C VAL A 524 10.20 -19.01 14.63
N ALA A 525 10.97 -19.94 14.09
CA ALA A 525 12.44 -19.86 14.09
C ALA A 525 12.96 -18.66 13.29
N GLU A 526 12.47 -18.44 12.08
CA GLU A 526 12.87 -17.30 11.24
C GLU A 526 12.55 -15.96 11.90
N ILE A 527 11.37 -15.83 12.52
CA ILE A 527 10.95 -14.60 13.21
C ILE A 527 11.86 -14.34 14.41
N GLU A 528 12.07 -15.33 15.27
CA GLU A 528 12.94 -15.17 16.45
C GLU A 528 14.39 -14.87 16.06
N GLU A 529 14.91 -15.53 15.01
CA GLU A 529 16.25 -15.27 14.48
C GLU A 529 16.37 -13.85 13.94
N HIS A 530 15.39 -13.42 13.14
CA HIS A 530 15.38 -12.07 12.57
C HIS A 530 15.31 -11.01 13.67
N MET A 531 14.39 -11.15 14.64
CA MET A 531 14.22 -10.19 15.74
C MET A 531 15.40 -10.15 16.71
N ALA A 532 16.13 -11.26 16.90
CA ALA A 532 17.34 -11.28 17.72
C ALA A 532 18.43 -10.32 17.21
N ASN A 533 18.46 -10.04 15.90
CA ASN A 533 19.38 -9.08 15.29
C ASN A 533 18.99 -7.62 15.57
N GLY A 534 17.79 -7.36 16.07
CA GLY A 534 17.27 -6.02 16.38
C GLY A 534 18.04 -5.28 17.47
N ALA A 535 18.79 -5.98 18.32
CA ALA A 535 19.70 -5.35 19.30
C ALA A 535 20.73 -4.42 18.64
N ASN A 536 21.07 -4.67 17.36
CA ASN A 536 22.01 -3.86 16.57
C ASN A 536 21.30 -2.82 15.68
N PHE A 537 19.97 -2.69 15.76
CA PHE A 537 19.21 -1.75 14.95
C PHE A 537 19.63 -0.30 15.28
N LYS A 538 20.23 0.38 14.30
CA LYS A 538 20.55 1.81 14.39
C LYS A 538 19.39 2.59 13.77
N SER A 539 18.75 3.43 14.56
CA SER A 539 17.90 4.51 14.02
C SER A 539 18.84 5.53 13.37
N SER A 540 19.23 5.27 12.11
CA SER A 540 20.01 6.22 11.32
C SER A 540 19.17 7.44 11.01
#